data_AF-A0A953NPY6-F1
#
_entry.id   AF-A0A953NPY6-F1
#
_cell.length_a   1.000
_cell.length_b   1.000
_cell.length_c   1.000
_cell.angle_alpha   90.00
_cell.angle_beta   90.00
_cell.angle_gamma   90.00
#
_symmetry.space_group_name_H-M   'P 1'
#
loop_
_entity.id
_entity.type
_entity.pdbx_description
1 polymer ?
#
loop_
_entity_poly.entity_id
_entity_poly.type
_entity_poly.pdbx_seq_one_letter_code
_entity_poly.pdbx_strand_id
1 'polypeptide(L)'
;MKSSRTRAGILALAIALAFAAVPVRAHRSTQANQETSPKPVWLKGEVMRVDDYSMTVRERDNPLELHTFTYAPRVQPIIWKIQGGAGYQYGDKVSILHQPGQTVALKIHGKPSKPR
;
A
#
# COMPACT_ATOMS: atom_id res chain seq x y z
N MET A 1 64.26 -68.19 -26.77
CA MET A 1 63.18 -68.46 -25.78
C MET A 1 62.17 -67.32 -25.91
N LYS A 2 61.05 -67.48 -26.63
CA LYS A 2 59.78 -68.17 -26.29
C LYS A 2 58.74 -67.22 -25.67
N SER A 3 57.94 -66.63 -26.57
CA SER A 3 56.47 -66.44 -26.55
C SER A 3 55.73 -65.82 -25.34
N SER A 4 55.10 -64.66 -25.61
CA SER A 4 53.64 -64.45 -25.69
C SER A 4 52.77 -64.19 -24.44
N ARG A 5 51.76 -63.30 -24.66
CA ARG A 5 50.44 -63.12 -23.97
C ARG A 5 50.51 -62.26 -22.68
N THR A 6 49.60 -61.34 -22.33
CA THR A 6 48.29 -60.89 -22.85
C THR A 6 47.88 -59.56 -22.17
N ARG A 7 47.24 -58.70 -22.97
CA ARG A 7 46.26 -57.61 -22.72
C ARG A 7 45.70 -57.34 -21.31
N ALA A 8 45.66 -56.04 -20.96
CA ALA A 8 44.56 -55.32 -20.29
C ALA A 8 44.78 -53.82 -20.63
N GLY A 9 43.88 -53.05 -21.25
CA GLY A 9 42.43 -53.00 -21.15
C GLY A 9 42.00 -51.80 -20.30
N ILE A 10 42.42 -50.56 -20.65
CA ILE A 10 41.99 -49.34 -19.95
C ILE A 10 40.86 -48.70 -20.76
N LEU A 11 39.65 -48.84 -20.24
CA LEU A 11 38.44 -48.19 -20.71
C LEU A 11 38.43 -46.75 -20.15
N ALA A 12 38.78 -45.76 -20.97
CA ALA A 12 38.67 -44.35 -20.59
C ALA A 12 37.25 -43.86 -20.93
N LEU A 13 36.40 -43.71 -19.91
CA LEU A 13 35.09 -43.08 -20.03
C LEU A 13 35.26 -41.57 -19.78
N ALA A 14 35.39 -40.80 -20.85
CA ALA A 14 35.41 -39.34 -20.77
C ALA A 14 33.95 -38.81 -20.79
N ILE A 15 33.44 -38.39 -19.63
CA ILE A 15 32.16 -37.68 -19.53
C ILE A 15 32.44 -36.18 -19.63
N ALA A 16 32.18 -35.60 -20.80
CA ALA A 16 32.19 -34.16 -21.00
C ALA A 16 30.85 -33.57 -20.51
N LEU A 17 30.85 -32.98 -19.31
CA LEU A 17 29.73 -32.18 -18.80
C LEU A 17 29.77 -30.79 -19.44
N ALA A 18 28.98 -30.59 -20.49
CA ALA A 18 28.71 -29.27 -21.04
C ALA A 18 27.75 -28.51 -20.12
N PHE A 19 28.26 -27.56 -19.33
CA PHE A 19 27.43 -26.59 -18.62
C PHE A 19 26.80 -25.63 -19.65
N ALA A 20 25.52 -25.83 -19.95
CA ALA A 20 24.74 -24.85 -20.69
C ALA A 20 24.54 -23.61 -19.81
N ALA A 21 25.16 -22.50 -20.18
CA ALA A 21 24.96 -21.21 -19.54
C ALA A 21 23.54 -20.71 -19.84
N VAL A 22 22.64 -20.78 -18.84
CA VAL A 22 21.32 -20.15 -18.92
C VAL A 22 21.52 -18.65 -18.71
N PRO A 23 21.17 -17.78 -19.66
CA PRO A 23 21.21 -16.35 -19.42
C PRO A 23 20.13 -16.01 -18.39
N VAL A 24 20.56 -15.60 -17.19
CA VAL A 24 19.70 -14.97 -16.20
C VAL A 24 19.07 -13.75 -16.87
N ARG A 25 17.76 -13.81 -17.07
CA ARG A 25 16.96 -12.71 -17.60
C ARG A 25 17.04 -11.59 -16.56
N ALA A 26 17.84 -10.56 -16.81
CA ALA A 26 17.88 -9.38 -15.96
C ALA A 26 16.45 -8.81 -15.89
N HIS A 27 15.87 -8.80 -14.68
CA HIS A 27 14.58 -8.19 -14.44
C HIS A 27 14.78 -6.69 -14.67
N ARG A 28 14.38 -6.20 -15.85
CA ARG A 28 14.21 -4.77 -16.05
C ARG A 28 13.10 -4.36 -15.10
N SER A 29 13.48 -3.73 -13.98
CA SER A 29 12.57 -2.89 -13.23
C SER A 29 11.99 -1.92 -14.25
N THR A 30 10.71 -2.06 -14.54
CA THR A 30 9.94 -0.97 -15.12
C THR A 30 10.17 0.20 -14.16
N GLN A 31 10.93 1.20 -14.61
CA GLN A 31 10.93 2.50 -13.96
C GLN A 31 9.47 2.92 -13.92
N ALA A 32 8.87 2.81 -12.74
CA ALA A 32 7.58 3.40 -12.47
C ALA A 32 7.71 4.86 -12.89
N ASN A 33 7.01 5.20 -13.96
CA ASN A 33 6.80 6.57 -14.37
C ASN A 33 6.37 7.31 -13.09
N GLN A 34 7.20 8.25 -12.62
CA GLN A 34 6.84 9.10 -11.50
C GLN A 34 5.77 10.06 -12.00
N GLU A 35 4.58 9.52 -12.20
CA GLU A 35 3.37 10.27 -12.40
C GLU A 35 3.22 11.11 -11.14
N THR A 36 3.38 12.41 -11.30
CA THR A 36 3.42 13.37 -10.21
C THR A 36 2.09 13.31 -9.49
N SER A 37 2.04 12.53 -8.41
CA SER A 37 0.81 12.33 -7.65
C SER A 37 0.28 13.71 -7.24
N PRO A 38 -1.00 14.03 -7.54
CA PRO A 38 -1.53 15.35 -7.29
C PRO A 38 -1.35 15.74 -5.82
N LYS A 39 -1.06 17.02 -5.60
CA LYS A 39 -0.85 17.56 -4.24
C LYS A 39 -2.10 17.32 -3.40
N PRO A 40 -1.96 16.90 -2.12
CA PRO A 40 -3.10 16.75 -1.24
C PRO A 40 -3.88 18.07 -1.06
N VAL A 41 -5.20 17.97 -0.99
CA VAL A 41 -6.14 19.08 -0.83
C VAL A 41 -7.01 18.88 0.41
N TRP A 42 -7.48 19.98 0.98
CA TRP A 42 -8.38 19.97 2.13
C TRP A 42 -9.84 20.01 1.68
N LEU A 43 -10.60 19.00 2.05
CA LEU A 43 -12.06 18.98 1.94
C LEU A 43 -12.68 19.41 3.27
N LYS A 44 -13.55 20.42 3.24
CA LYS A 44 -14.28 20.89 4.43
C LYS A 44 -15.66 20.24 4.44
N GLY A 45 -16.04 19.66 5.58
CA GLY A 45 -17.32 18.98 5.70
C GLY A 45 -17.88 18.92 7.10
N GLU A 46 -19.01 18.25 7.20
CA GLU A 46 -19.69 17.90 8.44
C GLU A 46 -19.72 16.38 8.58
N VAL A 47 -19.38 15.88 9.75
CA VAL A 47 -19.39 14.45 10.06
C VAL A 47 -20.81 13.91 9.97
N MET A 48 -21.01 12.88 9.16
CA MET A 48 -22.28 12.15 9.07
C MET A 48 -22.20 10.81 9.81
N ARG A 49 -21.04 10.13 9.75
CA ARG A 49 -20.76 8.88 10.43
C ARG A 49 -19.27 8.74 10.70
N VAL A 50 -18.92 8.13 11.82
CA VAL A 50 -17.53 7.80 12.18
C VAL A 50 -17.49 6.37 12.69
N ASP A 51 -16.62 5.59 12.07
CA ASP A 51 -16.26 4.25 12.50
C ASP A 51 -14.73 4.20 12.72
N ASP A 52 -14.23 3.05 13.19
CA ASP A 52 -12.83 2.87 13.56
C ASP A 52 -11.84 2.96 12.40
N TYR A 53 -12.32 2.79 11.17
CA TYR A 53 -11.49 2.77 9.95
C TYR A 53 -11.88 3.82 8.93
N SER A 54 -13.04 4.46 9.08
CA SER A 54 -13.53 5.40 8.09
C SER A 54 -14.46 6.45 8.68
N MET A 55 -14.56 7.58 7.98
CA MET A 55 -15.44 8.69 8.29
C MET A 55 -16.20 9.10 7.05
N THR A 56 -17.51 9.17 7.16
CA THR A 56 -18.37 9.77 6.13
C THR A 56 -18.65 11.22 6.50
N VAL A 57 -18.39 12.13 5.57
CA VAL A 57 -18.66 13.56 5.71
C VAL A 57 -19.56 14.05 4.60
N ARG A 58 -20.41 15.03 4.91
CA ARG A 58 -21.10 15.84 3.92
C ARG A 58 -20.25 17.06 3.60
N GLU A 59 -19.97 17.28 2.33
CA GLU A 59 -19.17 18.41 1.91
C GLU A 59 -19.89 19.74 2.18
N ARG A 60 -19.14 20.75 2.62
CA ARG A 60 -19.71 22.06 2.93
C ARG A 60 -20.03 22.87 1.68
N ASP A 61 -19.13 22.83 0.70
CA ASP A 61 -19.25 23.60 -0.53
C ASP A 61 -20.22 22.94 -1.53
N ASN A 62 -20.43 21.62 -1.40
CA ASN A 62 -21.48 20.88 -2.09
C ASN A 62 -22.26 19.96 -1.12
N PRO A 63 -23.33 20.46 -0.46
CA PRO A 63 -24.08 19.69 0.54
C PRO A 63 -24.80 18.44 0.03
N LEU A 64 -24.90 18.25 -1.29
CA LEU A 64 -25.44 17.04 -1.90
C LEU A 64 -24.40 15.92 -2.02
N GLU A 65 -23.12 16.22 -1.82
CA GLU A 65 -22.04 15.25 -1.88
C GLU A 65 -21.67 14.69 -0.49
N LEU A 66 -21.60 13.36 -0.44
CA LEU A 66 -21.11 12.60 0.68
C LEU A 66 -19.79 11.93 0.29
N HIS A 67 -18.78 12.11 1.13
CA HIS A 67 -17.46 11.52 0.95
C HIS A 67 -17.18 10.58 2.10
N THR A 68 -16.80 9.34 1.79
CA THR A 68 -16.33 8.37 2.79
C THR A 68 -14.83 8.23 2.64
N PHE A 69 -14.09 8.59 3.69
CA PHE A 69 -12.64 8.46 3.74
C PHE A 69 -12.24 7.34 4.68
N THR A 70 -11.43 6.42 4.20
CA THR A 70 -10.68 5.48 5.04
C THR A 70 -9.49 6.18 5.67
N TYR A 71 -9.09 5.76 6.87
CA TYR A 71 -7.96 6.38 7.55
C TYR A 71 -6.63 5.81 7.07
N ALA A 72 -5.69 6.69 6.74
CA ALA A 72 -4.30 6.28 6.61
C ALA A 72 -3.80 5.66 7.93
N PRO A 73 -2.82 4.73 7.89
CA PRO A 73 -2.33 4.05 9.10
C PRO A 73 -1.91 4.99 10.24
N ARG A 74 -1.39 6.18 9.90
CA ARG A 74 -1.00 7.20 10.88
C ARG A 74 -2.18 7.95 11.53
N VAL A 75 -3.36 7.94 10.89
CA VAL A 75 -4.57 8.64 11.34
C VAL A 75 -5.41 7.74 12.26
N GLN A 76 -5.43 6.43 12.01
CA GLN A 76 -6.15 5.44 12.83
C GLN A 76 -5.93 5.59 14.35
N PRO A 77 -4.69 5.61 14.88
CA PRO A 77 -4.47 5.71 16.32
C PRO A 77 -4.96 7.05 16.91
N ILE A 78 -4.98 8.11 16.11
CA ILE A 78 -5.50 9.42 16.54
C ILE A 78 -7.02 9.34 16.69
N ILE A 79 -7.70 8.71 15.72
CA ILE A 79 -9.16 8.52 15.77
C ILE A 79 -9.55 7.61 16.93
N TRP A 80 -8.87 6.48 17.14
CA TRP A 80 -9.12 5.61 18.30
C TRP A 80 -8.98 6.34 19.63
N LYS A 81 -7.94 7.17 19.78
CA LYS A 81 -7.75 7.98 20.98
C LYS A 81 -8.89 8.98 21.20
N ILE A 82 -9.40 9.58 20.12
CA ILE A 82 -10.53 10.52 20.17
C ILE A 82 -11.84 9.79 20.51
N GLN A 83 -12.08 8.63 19.90
CA GLN A 83 -13.25 7.80 20.14
C GLN A 83 -13.30 7.22 21.56
N GLY A 84 -12.14 6.98 22.20
CA GLY A 84 -12.10 6.59 23.61
C GLY A 84 -12.61 7.66 24.59
N GLY A 85 -12.87 8.88 24.11
CA GLY A 85 -13.57 9.93 24.84
C GLY A 85 -14.98 10.17 24.30
N ALA A 86 -15.31 11.43 23.99
CA ALA A 86 -16.59 11.77 23.39
C ALA A 86 -16.73 11.28 21.93
N GLY A 87 -15.61 11.15 21.19
CA GLY A 87 -15.64 10.87 19.76
C GLY A 87 -16.26 12.00 18.93
N TYR A 88 -16.00 11.99 17.62
CA TYR A 88 -16.69 12.88 16.69
C TYR A 88 -18.17 12.50 16.60
N GLN A 89 -19.03 13.50 16.55
CA GLN A 89 -20.48 13.34 16.51
C GLN A 89 -21.06 13.79 15.17
N TYR A 90 -22.30 13.37 14.90
CA TYR A 90 -23.06 13.87 13.76
C TYR A 90 -23.13 15.41 13.77
N GLY A 91 -22.80 16.02 12.64
CA GLY A 91 -22.77 17.48 12.45
C GLY A 91 -21.46 18.15 12.85
N ASP A 92 -20.48 17.42 13.39
CA ASP A 92 -19.18 18.01 13.73
C ASP A 92 -18.47 18.52 12.48
N LYS A 93 -17.97 19.76 12.56
CA LYS A 93 -17.24 20.39 11.46
C LYS A 93 -15.81 19.88 11.42
N VAL A 94 -15.42 19.31 10.28
CA VAL A 94 -14.09 18.74 10.05
C VAL A 94 -13.49 19.22 8.73
N SER A 95 -12.16 19.17 8.65
CA SER A 95 -11.41 19.29 7.41
C SER A 95 -10.57 18.03 7.21
N ILE A 96 -10.68 17.41 6.05
CA ILE A 96 -9.99 16.17 5.70
C ILE A 96 -8.96 16.47 4.60
N LEU A 97 -7.70 16.19 4.87
CA LEU A 97 -6.64 16.25 3.87
C LEU A 97 -6.63 14.92 3.11
N HIS A 98 -6.78 14.96 1.79
CA HIS A 98 -6.75 13.77 0.94
C HIS A 98 -6.08 14.07 -0.40
N GLN A 99 -5.70 13.04 -1.15
CA GLN A 99 -5.30 13.21 -2.55
C GLN A 99 -6.56 13.28 -3.44
N PRO A 100 -6.64 14.21 -4.41
CA PRO A 100 -7.73 14.24 -5.37
C PRO A 100 -7.91 12.88 -6.05
N GLY A 101 -9.16 12.39 -6.14
CA GLY A 101 -9.49 11.08 -6.69
C GLY A 101 -9.23 9.89 -5.74
N GLN A 102 -8.72 10.12 -4.52
CA GLN A 102 -8.57 9.09 -3.50
C GLN A 102 -9.47 9.31 -2.29
N THR A 103 -9.90 8.20 -1.69
CA THR A 103 -10.77 8.13 -0.51
C THR A 103 -9.97 7.79 0.75
N VAL A 104 -8.74 8.31 0.87
CA VAL A 104 -7.86 8.10 2.03
C VAL A 104 -7.63 9.42 2.76
N ALA A 105 -8.06 9.49 4.01
CA ALA A 105 -7.78 10.60 4.91
C ALA A 105 -6.32 10.54 5.38
N LEU A 106 -5.54 11.50 4.90
CA LEU A 106 -4.15 11.70 5.26
C LEU A 106 -4.05 12.49 6.58
N LYS A 107 -5.01 13.38 6.85
CA LYS A 107 -5.07 14.14 8.10
C LYS A 107 -6.52 14.57 8.33
N ILE A 108 -6.94 14.62 9.59
CA ILE A 108 -8.26 15.11 9.96
C ILE A 108 -8.07 16.23 10.97
N HIS A 109 -8.68 17.37 10.70
CA HIS A 109 -8.77 18.52 11.59
C HIS A 109 -10.22 18.72 12.02
N GLY A 110 -10.43 19.10 13.27
CA GLY A 110 -11.76 19.30 13.84
C GLY A 110 -11.71 19.07 15.34
N LYS A 111 -12.72 19.56 16.05
CA LYS A 111 -12.90 19.28 17.47
C LYS A 111 -14.16 18.44 17.63
N PRO A 112 -14.08 17.28 18.30
CA PRO A 112 -15.26 16.52 18.66
C PRO A 112 -16.18 17.34 19.57
N SER A 113 -17.48 17.31 19.32
CA SER A 113 -18.45 17.92 20.22
C SER A 113 -18.75 17.01 21.43
N LYS A 114 -19.41 17.58 22.44
CA LYS A 114 -19.85 16.80 23.61
C LYS A 114 -20.98 15.87 23.17
N PRO A 115 -21.04 14.63 23.69
CA PRO A 115 -22.19 13.76 23.48
C PRO A 115 -23.43 14.47 24.02
N ARG A 116 -24.53 14.43 23.27
CA ARG A 116 -25.83 14.91 23.73
C ARG A 116 -26.64 13.79 24.35
#